data_AF-A0A950U4J7-F1
#
_entry.id   AF-A0A950U4J7-F1
#
_cell.length_a   1.000
_cell.length_b   1.000
_cell.length_c   1.000
_cell.angle_alpha   90.00
_cell.angle_beta   90.00
_cell.angle_gamma   90.00
#
_symmetry.space_group_name_H-M   'P 1'
#
loop_
_entity.id
_entity.type
_entity.pdbx_description
1 polymer ?
#
loop_
_entity_poly.entity_id
_entity_poly.type
_entity_poly.pdbx_seq_one_letter_code
_entity_poly.pdbx_strand_id
1 'polypeptide(L)'
;MSATDYLDLVAARARLMNSLSARTAGFDAVIMPTVPIAPPPIAELENEQEYNHLNLLILRNTMVGNFFDRCAISIPCHRPGEAPAGLMLMGETMGDQRLFSIAAAAEPLLA
;
A
#
# COMPACT_ATOMS: atom_id res chain seq x y z
N MET A 1 1.16 -14.74 22.60
CA MET A 1 0.43 -13.46 22.74
C MET A 1 -0.78 -13.71 23.62
N SER A 2 -0.86 -13.02 24.75
CA SER A 2 -1.99 -13.08 25.67
C SER A 2 -3.16 -12.22 25.18
N ALA A 3 -4.33 -12.35 25.80
CA ALA A 3 -5.46 -11.46 25.52
C ALA A 3 -5.14 -10.00 25.87
N THR A 4 -4.38 -9.78 26.95
CA THR A 4 -3.92 -8.44 27.35
C THR A 4 -2.99 -7.84 26.31
N ASP A 5 -2.02 -8.62 25.80
CA ASP A 5 -1.09 -8.17 24.76
C ASP A 5 -1.86 -7.70 23.51
N TYR A 6 -2.92 -8.44 23.15
CA TYR A 6 -3.76 -8.09 22.00
C TYR A 6 -4.52 -6.77 22.22
N LEU A 7 -5.10 -6.56 23.41
CA LEU A 7 -5.78 -5.30 23.73
C LEU A 7 -4.81 -4.10 23.68
N ASP A 8 -3.60 -4.28 24.19
CA ASP A 8 -2.55 -3.25 24.14
C ASP A 8 -2.15 -2.91 22.70
N LEU A 9 -2.05 -3.92 21.83
CA LEU A 9 -1.77 -3.74 20.39
C LEU A 9 -2.90 -2.99 19.68
N VAL A 10 -4.16 -3.33 19.95
CA VAL A 10 -5.32 -2.63 19.38
C VAL A 10 -5.32 -1.15 19.78
N ALA A 11 -5.08 -0.86 21.07
CA ALA A 11 -4.99 0.52 21.55
C ALA A 11 -3.80 1.27 20.93
N ALA A 12 -2.65 0.61 20.75
CA ALA A 12 -1.49 1.18 20.08
C ALA A 12 -1.78 1.49 18.61
N ARG A 13 -2.43 0.57 17.88
CA ARG A 13 -2.83 0.78 16.48
C ARG A 13 -3.74 2.01 16.34
N ALA A 14 -4.73 2.16 17.21
CA ALA A 14 -5.62 3.33 17.19
C ALA A 14 -4.85 4.66 17.37
N ARG A 15 -3.87 4.71 18.28
CA ARG A 15 -3.00 5.90 18.46
C ARG A 15 -2.18 6.19 17.20
N LEU A 16 -1.64 5.16 16.57
CA LEU A 16 -0.84 5.29 15.35
C LEU A 16 -1.69 5.76 14.17
N MET A 17 -2.92 5.25 14.02
CA MET A 17 -3.88 5.72 13.02
C MET A 17 -4.17 7.21 13.15
N ASN A 18 -4.47 7.69 14.38
CA ASN A 18 -4.73 9.11 14.63
C ASN A 18 -3.50 9.99 14.31
N SER A 19 -2.31 9.52 14.65
CA SER A 19 -1.06 10.21 14.32
C SER A 19 -0.84 10.30 12.81
N LEU A 20 -1.13 9.23 12.06
CA LEU A 20 -1.04 9.24 10.60
C LEU A 20 -2.06 10.21 10.00
N SER A 21 -3.34 10.15 10.41
CA SER A 21 -4.38 11.06 9.92
C SER A 21 -4.01 12.52 10.12
N ALA A 22 -3.47 12.89 11.29
CA ALA A 22 -3.00 14.26 11.52
C ALA A 22 -1.83 14.66 10.59
N ARG A 23 -0.91 13.74 10.31
CA ARG A 23 0.26 13.99 9.45
C ARG A 23 -0.10 14.09 7.97
N THR A 24 -1.13 13.37 7.53
CA THR A 24 -1.54 13.34 6.11
C THR A 24 -2.71 14.27 5.80
N ALA A 25 -3.32 14.90 6.79
CA ALA A 25 -4.50 15.77 6.63
C ALA A 25 -4.33 16.92 5.62
N GLY A 26 -3.10 17.38 5.41
CA GLY A 26 -2.78 18.45 4.45
C GLY A 26 -2.66 17.99 2.99
N PHE A 27 -2.81 16.70 2.70
CA PHE A 27 -2.63 16.13 1.37
C PHE A 27 -3.91 15.44 0.88
N ASP A 28 -4.16 15.48 -0.42
CA ASP A 28 -5.29 14.77 -1.04
C ASP A 28 -5.09 13.25 -1.08
N ALA A 29 -3.83 12.81 -1.20
CA ALA A 29 -3.40 11.43 -1.17
C ALA A 29 -1.90 11.34 -0.81
N VAL A 30 -1.50 10.18 -0.29
CA VAL A 30 -0.08 9.80 -0.14
C VAL A 30 0.31 8.91 -1.32
N ILE A 31 1.44 9.21 -1.95
CA ILE A 31 1.92 8.54 -3.17
C ILE A 31 3.14 7.68 -2.84
N MET A 32 3.16 6.45 -3.35
CA MET A 32 4.30 5.52 -3.24
C MET A 32 4.28 4.50 -4.38
N PRO A 33 5.41 3.88 -4.75
CA PRO A 33 5.37 2.68 -5.60
C PRO A 33 4.46 1.62 -4.96
N THR A 34 3.63 0.93 -5.74
CA THR A 34 2.76 -0.12 -5.19
C THR A 34 3.57 -1.27 -4.59
N VAL A 35 4.53 -1.77 -5.36
CA VAL A 35 5.50 -2.78 -4.96
C VAL A 35 6.91 -2.36 -5.39
N PRO A 36 7.97 -2.76 -4.69
CA PRO A 36 9.33 -2.25 -4.95
C PRO A 36 10.13 -3.06 -5.98
N ILE A 37 9.57 -4.16 -6.52
CA ILE A 37 10.24 -5.04 -7.48
C ILE A 37 9.33 -5.38 -8.66
N ALA A 38 9.92 -5.71 -9.80
CA ALA A 38 9.21 -6.33 -10.91
C ALA A 38 8.75 -7.76 -10.52
N PRO A 39 7.77 -8.34 -11.23
CA PRO A 39 7.32 -9.70 -10.96
C PRO A 39 8.48 -10.70 -11.04
N PRO A 40 8.76 -11.46 -9.97
CA PRO A 40 9.79 -12.50 -10.00
C PRO A 40 9.32 -13.71 -10.84
N PRO A 41 10.25 -14.47 -11.45
CA PRO A 41 9.95 -15.77 -12.03
C PRO A 41 9.28 -16.71 -11.02
N ILE A 42 8.30 -17.50 -11.47
CA ILE A 42 7.58 -18.45 -10.58
C ILE A 42 8.53 -19.44 -9.91
N ALA A 43 9.60 -19.87 -10.60
CA ALA A 43 10.60 -20.79 -10.06
C ALA A 43 11.31 -20.24 -8.81
N GLU A 44 11.45 -18.92 -8.65
CA GLU A 44 12.05 -18.31 -7.46
C GLU A 44 11.14 -18.45 -6.22
N LEU A 45 9.85 -18.70 -6.42
CA LEU A 45 8.86 -18.85 -5.35
C LEU A 45 8.79 -20.27 -4.77
N GLU A 46 9.50 -21.24 -5.37
CA GLU A 46 9.52 -22.63 -4.90
C GLU A 46 10.35 -22.81 -3.62
N ASN A 47 11.31 -21.90 -3.39
CA ASN A 47 12.10 -21.89 -2.16
C ASN A 47 11.37 -21.11 -1.06
N GLU A 48 11.12 -21.74 0.08
CA GLU A 48 10.37 -21.11 1.19
C GLU A 48 11.06 -19.87 1.76
N GLN A 49 12.39 -19.87 1.88
CA GLN A 49 13.13 -18.73 2.40
C GLN A 49 13.03 -17.53 1.45
N GLU A 50 13.20 -17.77 0.14
CA GLU A 50 13.09 -16.73 -0.88
C GLU A 50 11.66 -16.22 -1.02
N TYR A 51 10.67 -17.13 -0.99
CA TYR A 51 9.26 -16.76 -0.97
C TYR A 51 8.94 -15.81 0.20
N ASN A 52 9.38 -16.15 1.41
CA ASN A 52 9.14 -15.32 2.59
C ASN A 52 9.80 -13.94 2.48
N HIS A 53 11.02 -13.88 1.94
CA HIS A 53 11.72 -12.63 1.68
C HIS A 53 10.95 -11.77 0.66
N LEU A 54 10.62 -12.32 -0.51
CA LEU A 54 9.89 -11.62 -1.56
C LEU A 54 8.50 -11.18 -1.10
N ASN A 55 7.79 -12.03 -0.34
CA ASN A 55 6.47 -11.70 0.20
C ASN A 55 6.51 -10.49 1.16
N LEU A 56 7.50 -10.44 2.06
CA LEU A 56 7.68 -9.27 2.94
C LEU A 56 8.07 -8.02 2.12
N LEU A 57 8.88 -8.20 1.08
CA LEU A 57 9.32 -7.10 0.22
C LEU A 57 8.15 -6.49 -0.57
N ILE A 58 7.29 -7.30 -1.19
CA ILE A 58 6.12 -6.79 -1.94
C ILE A 58 5.05 -6.17 -1.01
N LEU A 59 4.96 -6.62 0.24
CA LEU A 59 4.02 -6.07 1.21
C LEU A 59 4.48 -4.76 1.86
N ARG A 60 5.74 -4.35 1.65
CA ARG A 60 6.35 -3.19 2.31
C ARG A 60 5.48 -1.92 2.28
N ASN A 61 4.85 -1.63 1.14
CA ASN A 61 4.03 -0.43 0.98
C ASN A 61 2.53 -0.73 1.11
N THR A 62 2.05 -1.85 0.55
CA THR A 62 0.62 -2.21 0.57
C THR A 62 0.11 -2.53 1.98
N MET A 63 0.96 -3.07 2.85
CA MET A 63 0.61 -3.33 4.25
C MET A 63 0.34 -2.05 5.05
N VAL A 64 0.88 -0.89 4.63
CA VAL A 64 0.64 0.39 5.29
C VAL A 64 -0.86 0.72 5.30
N GLY A 65 -1.54 0.57 4.16
CA GLY A 65 -2.98 0.80 4.06
C GLY A 65 -3.78 -0.11 4.99
N ASN A 66 -3.47 -1.41 5.00
CA ASN A 66 -4.10 -2.40 5.90
C ASN A 66 -3.88 -2.05 7.38
N PHE A 67 -2.65 -1.70 7.75
CA PHE A 67 -2.30 -1.41 9.14
C PHE A 67 -2.94 -0.11 9.62
N PHE A 68 -3.07 0.91 8.77
CA PHE A 68 -3.61 2.22 9.16
C PHE A 68 -5.07 2.45 8.77
N ASP A 69 -5.76 1.41 8.28
CA ASP A 69 -7.18 1.47 7.90
C ASP A 69 -7.45 2.50 6.78
N ARG A 70 -6.61 2.51 5.75
CA ARG A 70 -6.73 3.42 4.61
C ARG A 70 -7.21 2.71 3.36
N CYS A 71 -7.98 3.41 2.53
CA CYS A 71 -8.18 2.98 1.14
C CYS A 71 -6.93 3.32 0.31
N ALA A 72 -6.62 2.47 -0.66
CA ALA A 72 -5.53 2.66 -1.59
C ALA A 72 -5.87 2.07 -2.96
N ILE A 73 -5.30 2.66 -4.03
CA ILE A 73 -5.48 2.21 -5.40
C ILE A 73 -4.14 2.21 -6.12
N SER A 74 -3.87 1.16 -6.90
CA SER A 74 -2.66 1.04 -7.73
C SER A 74 -3.01 1.33 -9.18
N ILE A 75 -2.37 2.33 -9.77
CA ILE A 75 -2.54 2.72 -11.17
C ILE A 75 -1.33 2.22 -11.98
N PRO A 76 -1.51 1.58 -13.15
CA PRO A 76 -0.39 1.23 -14.02
C PRO A 76 0.45 2.46 -14.40
N CYS A 77 1.77 2.35 -14.31
CA CYS A 77 2.69 3.46 -14.62
C CYS A 77 3.95 2.97 -15.37
N HIS A 78 3.76 2.11 -16.37
CA HIS A 78 4.83 1.51 -17.18
C HIS A 78 4.51 1.66 -18.67
N ARG A 79 5.54 1.69 -19.52
CA ARG A 79 5.32 1.74 -20.98
C ARG A 79 4.92 0.38 -21.54
N PRO A 80 4.21 0.34 -22.69
CA PRO A 80 3.97 -0.90 -23.40
C PRO A 80 5.26 -1.68 -23.68
N GLY A 81 5.31 -2.94 -23.27
CA GLY A 81 6.47 -3.82 -23.45
C GLY A 81 7.52 -3.76 -22.32
N GLU A 82 7.38 -2.84 -21.36
CA GLU A 82 8.17 -2.85 -20.12
C GLU A 82 7.51 -3.74 -19.06
N ALA A 83 8.28 -4.13 -18.03
CA ALA A 83 7.72 -4.85 -16.91
C ALA A 83 6.63 -4.02 -16.21
N PRO A 84 5.54 -4.64 -15.72
CA PRO A 84 4.46 -3.91 -15.09
C PRO A 84 4.93 -3.22 -13.80
N ALA A 85 4.68 -1.93 -13.72
CA ALA A 85 4.88 -1.11 -12.53
C ALA A 85 3.57 -0.41 -12.15
N GLY A 86 3.38 -0.18 -10.84
CA GLY A 86 2.21 0.50 -10.29
C GLY A 86 2.59 1.68 -9.40
N LEU A 87 1.85 2.78 -9.56
CA LEU A 87 1.85 3.92 -8.65
C LEU A 87 0.65 3.81 -7.73
N MET A 88 0.90 3.66 -6.42
CA MET A 88 -0.16 3.59 -5.43
C MET A 88 -0.50 4.98 -4.90
N LEU A 89 -1.78 5.30 -4.91
CA LEU A 89 -2.37 6.44 -4.21
C LEU A 89 -3.12 5.92 -2.99
N MET A 90 -2.81 6.45 -1.80
CA MET A 90 -3.46 6.10 -0.54
C MET A 90 -4.24 7.30 -0.01
N GLY A 91 -5.54 7.09 0.26
CA GLY A 91 -6.47 8.10 0.73
C GLY A 91 -6.73 8.05 2.23
N GLU A 92 -7.80 8.73 2.67
CA GLU A 92 -8.32 8.66 4.04
C GLU A 92 -9.20 7.44 4.25
N THR A 93 -9.33 6.98 5.50
CA THR A 93 -10.31 5.97 5.89
C THR A 93 -11.70 6.32 5.35
N MET A 94 -12.36 5.38 4.68
CA MET A 94 -13.65 5.56 4.01
C MET A 94 -13.66 6.64 2.90
N GLY A 95 -12.50 6.99 2.35
CA GLY A 95 -12.32 8.04 1.34
C GLY A 95 -12.37 7.56 -0.12
N ASP A 96 -12.84 6.34 -0.37
CA ASP A 96 -12.72 5.63 -1.66
C ASP A 96 -13.24 6.44 -2.86
N GLN A 97 -14.39 7.10 -2.73
CA GLN A 97 -14.96 7.89 -3.83
C GLN A 97 -14.05 9.08 -4.23
N ARG A 98 -13.46 9.76 -3.23
CA ARG A 98 -12.50 10.84 -3.48
C ARG A 98 -11.22 10.27 -4.09
N LEU A 99 -10.74 9.14 -3.57
CA LEU A 99 -9.55 8.48 -4.07
C LEU A 99 -9.71 8.05 -5.55
N PHE A 100 -10.85 7.46 -5.92
CA PHE A 100 -11.15 7.15 -7.32
C PHE A 100 -11.17 8.38 -8.21
N SER A 101 -11.72 9.50 -7.74
CA SER A 101 -11.74 10.75 -8.50
C SER A 101 -10.32 11.28 -8.76
N ILE A 102 -9.44 11.20 -7.77
CA ILE A 102 -8.02 11.57 -7.91
C ILE A 102 -7.31 10.60 -8.87
N ALA A 103 -7.54 9.30 -8.72
CA ALA A 103 -6.91 8.28 -9.56
C ALA A 103 -7.30 8.41 -11.03
N ALA A 104 -8.58 8.68 -11.31
CA ALA A 104 -9.08 8.91 -12.68
C ALA A 104 -8.43 10.14 -13.33
N ALA A 105 -8.10 11.17 -12.54
CA ALA A 105 -7.38 12.34 -13.04
C ALA A 105 -5.88 12.08 -13.24
N ALA A 106 -5.28 11.20 -12.43
CA ALA A 106 -3.85 10.88 -12.49
C ALA A 106 -3.51 9.86 -13.59
N GLU A 107 -4.37 8.85 -13.81
CA GLU A 107 -4.12 7.74 -14.75
C GLU A 107 -3.71 8.18 -16.17
N PRO A 108 -4.35 9.17 -16.82
CA PRO A 108 -3.94 9.60 -18.16
C PRO A 108 -2.55 10.24 -18.23
N LEU A 109 -1.97 10.63 -17.09
CA LEU A 109 -0.64 11.25 -17.01
C LEU A 109 0.50 10.23 -16.85
N LEU A 110 0.15 8.95 -16.60
CA LEU A 110 1.09 7.88 -16.29
C LEU A 110 1.36 6.92 -17.46
N ALA A 111 0.71 7.15 -18.61
CA ALA A 111 0.82 6.37 -19.84
C ALA A 111 2.07 6.72 -20.68
#